data_AF-A0AA88XTY9-F1
#
_entry.id   AF-A0AA88XTY9-F1
#
_cell.length_a   1.000
_cell.length_b   1.000
_cell.length_c   1.000
_cell.angle_alpha   90.00
_cell.angle_beta   90.00
_cell.angle_gamma   90.00
#
_symmetry.space_group_name_H-M   'P 1'
#
loop_
_entity.id
_entity.type
_entity.pdbx_description
1 polymer ?
#
loop_
_entity_poly.entity_id
_entity_poly.type
_entity_poly.pdbx_seq_one_letter_code
_entity_poly.pdbx_strand_id
1 'polypeptide(L)'
;MMKTAVSVGLVGFLVFCYVIEVSQSFPYGEYIGGLNPAWQDTPECNPLMKESPCDKAVKYYNTSSLDSDVIFTTRTSICACPSGSTCPSGYSNGGPQTLAYKDSAQKISISLHYCQTIYEPNTRTCVGEEVAVVMEGGRVPINYRTINCKCPQNAPMRTKITYMENTWRFVKDLVCEMPMCNMNESSRSPRCKKITRRSLRRGFTSTSTNLCDCPRNYECVGETPNDQTFETFGTCQRIRNK
;
A
#
# COMPACT_ATOMS: atom_id res chain seq x y z
N MET A 1 -32.82 -31.22 0.64
CA MET A 1 -34.11 -31.24 1.36
C MET A 1 -33.86 -30.83 2.80
N MET A 2 -34.19 -29.59 3.16
CA MET A 2 -34.82 -29.16 4.42
C MET A 2 -34.80 -27.63 4.43
N LYS A 3 -36.00 -27.05 4.34
CA LYS A 3 -36.28 -25.62 4.53
C LYS A 3 -36.62 -25.44 5.99
N THR A 4 -36.07 -24.43 6.64
CA THR A 4 -36.65 -23.89 7.87
C THR A 4 -36.69 -22.38 7.74
N ALA A 5 -37.89 -21.87 7.48
CA ALA A 5 -38.22 -20.46 7.51
C ALA A 5 -38.75 -20.13 8.91
N VAL A 6 -38.28 -19.03 9.49
CA VAL A 6 -38.94 -18.37 10.62
C VAL A 6 -39.12 -16.92 10.19
N SER A 7 -40.39 -16.53 10.01
CA SER A 7 -40.82 -15.16 9.77
C SER A 7 -41.44 -14.59 11.04
N VAL A 8 -40.93 -13.47 11.55
CA VAL A 8 -41.66 -12.59 12.46
C VAL A 8 -41.27 -11.14 12.17
N GLY A 9 -42.28 -10.31 11.86
CA GLY A 9 -42.31 -8.89 12.24
C GLY A 9 -41.80 -7.85 11.23
N LEU A 10 -42.70 -7.29 10.43
CA LEU A 10 -42.57 -6.00 9.76
C LEU A 10 -42.53 -4.85 10.79
N VAL A 11 -41.43 -4.10 10.89
CA VAL A 11 -41.42 -2.62 11.06
C VAL A 11 -40.12 -2.09 10.43
N GLY A 12 -40.25 -1.09 9.56
CA GLY A 12 -39.20 -0.64 8.65
C GLY A 12 -37.95 -0.07 9.31
N PHE A 13 -36.81 -0.54 8.84
CA PHE A 13 -35.55 0.19 8.74
C PHE A 13 -34.81 -0.39 7.52
N LEU A 14 -34.61 0.43 6.48
CA LEU A 14 -33.67 0.11 5.41
C LEU A 14 -32.27 0.21 5.98
N VAL A 15 -31.84 -0.84 6.69
CA VAL A 15 -30.44 -1.09 6.98
C VAL A 15 -29.85 -1.59 5.67
N PHE A 16 -29.18 -0.71 4.93
CA PHE A 16 -28.23 -1.12 3.91
C PHE A 16 -27.08 -1.84 4.62
N CYS A 17 -27.23 -3.16 4.80
CA CYS A 17 -26.11 -4.04 5.05
C CYS A 17 -25.19 -3.95 3.82
N TYR A 18 -24.11 -3.17 3.94
CA TYR A 18 -22.97 -3.32 3.05
C TYR A 18 -22.47 -4.75 3.22
N VAL A 19 -22.79 -5.60 2.24
CA VAL A 19 -22.04 -6.82 2.00
C VAL A 19 -20.63 -6.35 1.65
N ILE A 20 -19.71 -6.49 2.61
CA ILE A 20 -18.28 -6.50 2.30
C ILE A 20 -18.09 -7.79 1.52
N GLU A 21 -18.24 -7.73 0.20
CA GLU A 21 -17.70 -8.74 -0.69
C GLU A 21 -16.19 -8.66 -0.53
N VAL A 22 -15.68 -9.52 0.35
CA VAL A 22 -14.30 -9.98 0.32
C VAL A 22 -14.15 -10.66 -1.04
N SER A 23 -13.73 -9.90 -2.06
CA SER A 23 -13.41 -10.45 -3.37
C SER A 23 -12.16 -11.30 -3.25
N GLN A 24 -12.35 -12.57 -2.88
CA GLN A 24 -11.40 -13.63 -3.14
C GLN A 24 -11.36 -13.84 -4.66
N SER A 25 -10.26 -13.50 -5.31
CA SER A 25 -9.56 -14.31 -6.33
C SER A 25 -8.59 -13.48 -7.19
N PHE A 26 -7.34 -13.41 -6.75
CA PHE A 26 -6.19 -13.61 -7.64
C PHE A 26 -5.43 -14.84 -7.12
N PRO A 27 -4.78 -15.62 -7.98
CA PRO A 27 -4.38 -16.99 -7.69
C PRO A 27 -3.06 -17.04 -6.92
N TYR A 28 -2.97 -16.38 -5.78
CA TYR A 28 -1.92 -16.60 -4.79
C TYR A 28 -2.55 -16.37 -3.42
N GLY A 29 -2.92 -17.47 -2.77
CA GLY A 29 -3.64 -17.46 -1.50
C GLY A 29 -2.90 -16.65 -0.45
N GLU A 30 -3.55 -15.61 0.07
CA GLU A 30 -3.18 -15.00 1.33
C GLU A 30 -3.52 -15.98 2.46
N TYR A 31 -2.54 -16.79 2.85
CA TYR A 31 -2.62 -17.62 4.05
C TYR A 31 -2.44 -16.73 5.28
N ILE A 32 -3.55 -16.35 5.91
CA ILE A 32 -3.55 -15.86 7.28
C ILE A 32 -3.54 -17.09 8.19
N GLY A 33 -2.35 -17.43 8.68
CA GLY A 33 -2.15 -18.41 9.75
C GLY A 33 -1.93 -19.85 9.26
N GLY A 34 -0.77 -20.40 9.61
CA GLY A 34 -0.49 -21.83 9.56
C GLY A 34 0.39 -22.26 8.38
N LEU A 35 1.62 -22.66 8.72
CA LEU A 35 2.57 -23.45 7.92
C LEU A 35 2.98 -22.84 6.57
N ASN A 36 4.21 -22.30 6.54
CA ASN A 36 4.96 -22.12 5.29
C ASN A 36 4.87 -23.44 4.48
N PRO A 37 4.42 -23.44 3.22
CA PRO A 37 4.73 -24.56 2.35
C PRO A 37 6.27 -24.69 2.34
N ALA A 38 6.74 -25.93 2.42
CA ALA A 38 8.16 -26.20 2.26
C ALA A 38 8.66 -25.50 0.99
N TRP A 39 9.85 -24.91 1.03
CA TRP A 39 10.48 -24.18 -0.08
C TRP A 39 10.49 -24.95 -1.42
N GLN A 40 10.14 -26.25 -1.41
CA GLN A 40 10.07 -27.16 -2.53
C GLN A 40 8.83 -26.99 -3.45
N ASP A 41 7.77 -26.29 -3.01
CA ASP A 41 6.53 -26.14 -3.82
C ASP A 41 6.31 -24.73 -4.41
N THR A 42 7.23 -23.78 -4.19
CA THR A 42 7.11 -22.44 -4.78
C THR A 42 7.55 -22.43 -6.24
N PRO A 43 6.73 -21.91 -7.18
CA PRO A 43 7.08 -21.89 -8.60
C PRO A 43 8.36 -21.07 -8.83
N GLU A 44 9.13 -21.37 -9.87
CA GLU A 44 10.30 -20.56 -10.22
C GLU A 44 9.87 -19.16 -10.72
N CYS A 45 10.64 -18.14 -10.35
CA CYS A 45 10.40 -16.78 -10.81
C CYS A 45 10.65 -16.70 -12.32
N ASN A 46 9.70 -16.15 -13.06
CA ASN A 46 9.85 -15.94 -14.49
C ASN A 46 11.02 -14.97 -14.76
N PRO A 47 12.13 -15.42 -15.38
CA PRO A 47 13.30 -14.58 -15.59
C PRO A 47 13.04 -13.42 -16.57
N LEU A 48 11.94 -13.49 -17.34
CA LEU A 48 11.51 -12.41 -18.24
C LEU A 48 10.75 -11.30 -17.51
N MET A 49 10.27 -11.55 -16.29
CA MET A 49 9.54 -10.58 -15.47
C MET A 49 10.42 -10.02 -14.36
N LYS A 50 11.40 -9.19 -14.73
CA LYS A 50 12.29 -8.49 -13.77
C LYS A 50 11.52 -7.65 -12.74
N GLU A 51 10.33 -7.20 -13.15
CA GLU A 51 9.43 -6.35 -12.39
C GLU A 51 8.69 -7.07 -11.25
N SER A 52 8.73 -8.40 -11.24
CA SER A 52 8.02 -9.23 -10.26
C SER A 52 8.91 -9.65 -9.09
N PRO A 53 8.46 -9.45 -7.84
CA PRO A 53 9.22 -9.80 -6.65
C PRO A 53 9.17 -11.31 -6.38
N CYS A 54 10.23 -11.81 -5.76
CA CYS A 54 10.35 -13.19 -5.29
C CYS A 54 9.85 -13.39 -3.85
N ASP A 55 9.88 -12.34 -3.02
CA ASP A 55 9.35 -12.35 -1.65
C ASP A 55 8.73 -10.99 -1.33
N LYS A 56 7.71 -11.01 -0.47
CA LYS A 56 7.04 -9.83 0.07
C LYS A 56 7.02 -9.92 1.59
N ALA A 57 7.46 -8.86 2.24
CA ALA A 57 7.29 -8.65 3.67
C ALA A 57 6.42 -7.41 3.93
N VAL A 58 5.38 -7.55 4.75
CA VAL A 58 4.51 -6.42 5.13
C VAL A 58 4.59 -6.21 6.62
N LYS A 59 4.92 -4.99 7.04
CA LYS A 59 4.86 -4.52 8.43
C LYS A 59 3.60 -3.68 8.61
N TYR A 60 2.70 -4.14 9.47
CA TYR A 60 1.54 -3.35 9.91
C TYR A 60 1.89 -2.54 11.16
N TYR A 61 1.34 -1.34 11.30
CA TYR A 61 1.50 -0.52 12.49
C TYR A 61 0.22 -0.57 13.33
N ASN A 62 0.30 -1.15 14.54
CA ASN A 62 -0.84 -1.32 15.46
C ASN A 62 -1.33 0.02 16.04
N THR A 63 -0.42 0.99 16.20
CA THR A 63 -0.75 2.30 16.75
C THR A 63 -0.19 3.42 15.87
N SER A 64 -0.69 4.62 16.10
CA SER A 64 -0.58 5.82 15.27
C SER A 64 0.83 6.40 15.08
N SER A 65 1.88 5.62 15.35
CA SER A 65 3.28 5.94 15.04
C SER A 65 3.80 4.97 13.98
N LEU A 66 4.37 5.52 12.89
CA LEU A 66 5.15 4.76 11.89
C LEU A 66 6.45 4.16 12.47
N ASP A 67 6.75 4.48 13.73
CA ASP A 67 7.85 3.94 14.53
C ASP A 67 7.33 3.00 15.64
N SER A 68 6.03 2.64 15.66
CA SER A 68 5.51 1.68 16.65
C SER A 68 6.01 0.25 16.38
N ASP A 69 6.53 -0.37 17.45
CA ASP A 69 7.19 -1.69 17.44
C ASP A 69 6.22 -2.88 17.47
N VAL A 70 4.92 -2.69 17.25
CA VAL A 70 4.02 -3.84 17.10
C VAL A 70 4.12 -4.32 15.66
N ILE A 71 5.03 -5.26 15.46
CA ILE A 71 5.38 -5.82 14.16
C ILE A 71 4.55 -7.08 13.93
N PHE A 72 3.50 -6.98 13.11
CA PHE A 72 3.06 -8.16 12.37
C PHE A 72 3.78 -8.14 11.04
N THR A 73 4.81 -8.98 10.90
CA THR A 73 5.41 -9.25 9.59
C THR A 73 4.71 -10.43 8.97
N THR A 74 3.94 -10.20 7.91
CA THR A 74 3.56 -11.30 7.02
C THR A 74 4.67 -11.47 6.01
N ARG A 75 5.07 -12.74 5.79
CA ARG A 75 6.04 -13.12 4.77
C ARG A 75 5.32 -13.98 3.75
N THR A 76 5.52 -13.69 2.49
CA THR A 76 5.00 -14.51 1.40
C THR A 76 6.13 -14.74 0.42
N SER A 77 6.62 -15.98 0.37
CA SER A 77 7.45 -16.43 -0.75
C SER A 77 6.54 -16.51 -1.98
N ILE A 78 6.89 -15.76 -3.02
CA ILE A 78 6.11 -15.68 -4.25
C ILE A 78 6.64 -16.69 -5.25
N CYS A 79 7.97 -16.73 -5.41
CA CYS A 79 8.63 -17.63 -6.35
C CYS A 79 10.10 -17.88 -5.97
N ALA A 80 10.64 -19.01 -6.42
CA ALA A 80 12.03 -19.38 -6.22
C ALA A 80 12.92 -18.73 -7.31
N CYS A 81 14.02 -18.11 -6.89
CA CYS A 81 14.92 -17.45 -7.83
C CYS A 81 15.69 -18.44 -8.70
N PRO A 82 15.80 -18.22 -10.02
CA PRO A 82 16.53 -19.13 -10.90
C PRO A 82 18.05 -19.04 -10.69
N SER A 83 18.75 -20.14 -11.01
CA SER A 83 20.19 -20.17 -11.30
C SER A 83 21.11 -19.62 -10.18
N GLY A 84 20.94 -20.08 -8.94
CA GLY A 84 21.87 -19.78 -7.84
C GLY A 84 21.75 -18.37 -7.23
N SER A 85 20.86 -17.53 -7.75
CA SER A 85 20.49 -16.28 -7.08
C SER A 85 19.59 -16.57 -5.88
N THR A 86 19.82 -15.89 -4.75
CA THR A 86 19.01 -16.06 -3.53
C THR A 86 18.07 -14.89 -3.37
N CYS A 87 16.79 -15.17 -3.16
CA CYS A 87 15.81 -14.14 -2.83
C CYS A 87 16.10 -13.61 -1.41
N PRO A 88 16.31 -12.28 -1.23
CA PRO A 88 16.30 -11.69 0.10
C PRO A 88 14.98 -11.96 0.82
N SER A 89 14.98 -11.92 2.14
CA SER A 89 13.77 -12.24 2.90
C SER A 89 13.59 -11.40 4.16
N GLY A 90 12.32 -11.28 4.55
CA GLY A 90 11.93 -10.53 5.74
C GLY A 90 11.95 -9.02 5.50
N TYR A 91 11.40 -8.27 6.45
CA TYR A 91 11.26 -6.83 6.26
C TYR A 91 12.63 -6.13 6.22
N SER A 92 12.85 -5.29 5.21
CA SER A 92 14.01 -4.42 5.07
C SER A 92 13.59 -3.03 4.56
N ASN A 93 14.28 -1.99 5.01
CA ASN A 93 14.00 -0.61 4.60
C ASN A 93 14.44 -0.29 3.17
N GLY A 94 15.17 -1.19 2.51
CA GLY A 94 15.61 -1.06 1.13
C GLY A 94 16.91 -1.82 0.87
N GLY A 95 17.37 -1.82 -0.37
CA GLY A 95 18.63 -2.42 -0.74
C GLY A 95 18.77 -2.62 -2.24
N PRO A 96 19.90 -3.19 -2.71
CA PRO A 96 20.16 -3.37 -4.13
C PRO A 96 19.14 -4.30 -4.81
N GLN A 97 18.51 -5.20 -4.06
CA GLN A 97 17.48 -6.15 -4.52
C GLN A 97 16.14 -5.92 -3.79
N THR A 98 15.93 -4.76 -3.16
CA THR A 98 14.77 -4.54 -2.30
C THR A 98 14.19 -3.16 -2.47
N LEU A 99 12.94 -3.10 -2.93
CA LEU A 99 12.12 -1.89 -2.88
C LEU A 99 11.34 -1.90 -1.57
N ALA A 100 11.46 -0.85 -0.78
CA ALA A 100 10.62 -0.68 0.39
C ALA A 100 9.86 0.64 0.32
N TYR A 101 8.61 0.62 0.75
CA TYR A 101 7.79 1.82 0.82
C TYR A 101 6.86 1.81 2.03
N LYS A 102 6.45 3.00 2.44
CA LYS A 102 5.46 3.22 3.50
C LYS A 102 4.22 3.87 2.90
N ASP A 103 3.07 3.31 3.26
CA ASP A 103 1.77 3.88 2.96
C ASP A 103 1.14 4.35 4.28
N SER A 104 1.38 5.62 4.62
CA SER A 104 0.91 6.24 5.86
C SER A 104 -0.61 6.18 5.99
N ALA A 105 -1.35 6.20 4.88
CA ALA A 105 -2.80 6.12 4.90
C ALA A 105 -3.30 4.71 5.23
N GLN A 106 -2.60 3.67 4.77
CA GLN A 106 -2.95 2.28 5.06
C GLN A 106 -2.31 1.76 6.35
N LYS A 107 -1.45 2.56 7.01
CA LYS A 107 -0.67 2.14 8.20
C LYS A 107 0.11 0.85 7.94
N ILE A 108 0.73 0.78 6.75
CA ILE A 108 1.58 -0.35 6.36
C ILE A 108 2.92 0.16 5.84
N SER A 109 3.92 -0.69 6.00
CA SER A 109 5.16 -0.61 5.22
C SER A 109 5.43 -1.96 4.58
N ILE A 110 5.93 -1.92 3.35
CA ILE A 110 6.07 -3.09 2.49
C ILE A 110 7.51 -3.13 2.00
N SER A 111 8.12 -4.30 2.06
CA SER A 111 9.37 -4.64 1.39
C SER A 111 9.08 -5.67 0.31
N LEU A 112 9.55 -5.40 -0.89
CA LEU A 112 9.48 -6.27 -2.06
C LEU A 112 10.90 -6.66 -2.43
N HIS A 113 11.17 -7.96 -2.46
CA HIS A 113 12.49 -8.50 -2.76
C HIS A 113 12.53 -9.09 -4.15
N TYR A 114 13.66 -8.95 -4.83
CA TYR A 114 13.85 -9.37 -6.21
C TYR A 114 15.07 -10.30 -6.32
N CYS A 115 15.03 -11.21 -7.30
CA CYS A 115 16.14 -12.13 -7.54
C CYS A 115 17.41 -11.42 -8.04
N GLN A 116 17.25 -10.27 -8.68
CA GLN A 116 18.33 -9.48 -9.25
C GLN A 116 18.28 -8.05 -8.72
N THR A 117 19.37 -7.31 -8.93
CA THR A 117 19.44 -5.91 -8.54
C THR A 117 18.42 -5.10 -9.32
N ILE A 118 17.60 -4.34 -8.60
CA ILE A 118 16.51 -3.50 -9.14
C ILE A 118 17.02 -2.18 -9.71
N TYR A 119 18.12 -1.65 -9.16
CA TYR A 119 18.71 -0.42 -9.62
C TYR A 119 19.81 -0.74 -10.64
N GLU A 120 19.80 -0.04 -11.75
CA GLU A 120 20.90 -0.06 -12.69
C GLU A 120 22.15 0.57 -12.05
N PRO A 121 23.37 0.19 -12.49
CA PRO A 121 24.62 0.66 -11.87
C PRO A 121 24.74 2.18 -11.74
N ASN A 122 24.09 2.93 -12.63
CA ASN A 122 24.15 4.39 -12.69
C ASN A 122 22.83 5.07 -12.29
N THR A 123 21.91 4.37 -11.62
CA THR A 123 20.69 5.02 -11.12
C THR A 123 21.08 6.12 -10.12
N ARG A 124 20.73 7.36 -10.47
CA ARG A 124 20.98 8.56 -9.66
C ARG A 124 20.14 8.57 -8.38
N THR A 125 20.59 9.32 -7.38
CA THR A 125 19.81 9.60 -6.18
C THR A 125 18.66 10.56 -6.51
N CYS A 126 17.51 10.37 -5.88
CA CYS A 126 16.38 11.29 -6.04
C CYS A 126 16.65 12.65 -5.37
N VAL A 127 16.02 13.69 -5.90
CA VAL A 127 16.09 15.08 -5.42
C VAL A 127 14.68 15.58 -5.13
N GLY A 128 14.43 16.01 -3.89
CA GLY A 128 13.13 16.52 -3.45
C GLY A 128 12.00 15.49 -3.63
N GLU A 129 10.83 15.96 -4.06
CA GLU A 129 9.61 15.15 -4.14
C GLU A 129 9.36 14.50 -5.52
N GLU A 130 10.41 14.27 -6.30
CA GLU A 130 10.25 13.58 -7.58
C GLU A 130 9.84 12.12 -7.41
N VAL A 131 9.13 11.59 -8.40
CA VAL A 131 8.69 10.19 -8.40
C VAL A 131 9.91 9.28 -8.61
N ALA A 132 10.28 8.56 -7.55
CA ALA A 132 11.36 7.59 -7.54
C ALA A 132 10.98 6.32 -8.31
N VAL A 133 9.80 5.78 -8.01
CA VAL A 133 9.31 4.52 -8.56
C VAL A 133 7.82 4.61 -8.80
N VAL A 134 7.36 4.09 -9.94
CA VAL A 134 5.93 3.86 -10.18
C VAL A 134 5.66 2.37 -9.97
N MET A 135 4.73 2.05 -9.09
CA MET A 135 4.30 0.68 -8.81
C MET A 135 2.92 0.41 -9.40
N GLU A 136 2.66 -0.82 -9.80
CA GLU A 136 1.36 -1.25 -10.27
C GLU A 136 0.94 -2.62 -9.72
N GLY A 137 -0.37 -2.86 -9.69
CA GLY A 137 -0.96 -4.14 -9.33
C GLY A 137 -2.32 -4.00 -8.65
N GLY A 138 -2.59 -4.92 -7.72
CA GLY A 138 -3.78 -4.88 -6.88
C GLY A 138 -3.74 -3.77 -5.83
N ARG A 139 -4.64 -3.84 -4.84
CA ARG A 139 -4.75 -2.84 -3.76
C ARG A 139 -3.43 -2.59 -3.02
N VAL A 140 -2.61 -3.63 -2.93
CA VAL A 140 -1.20 -3.57 -2.57
C VAL A 140 -0.39 -3.85 -3.84
N PRO A 141 0.23 -2.83 -4.46
CA PRO A 141 1.05 -3.02 -5.65
C PRO A 141 2.25 -3.90 -5.34
N ILE A 142 2.55 -4.80 -6.27
CA ILE A 142 3.64 -5.78 -6.15
C ILE A 142 4.67 -5.67 -7.27
N ASN A 143 4.31 -5.10 -8.42
CA ASN A 143 5.23 -4.92 -9.54
C ASN A 143 5.66 -3.46 -9.65
N TYR A 144 6.93 -3.21 -9.94
CA TYR A 144 7.33 -1.87 -10.37
C TYR A 144 7.12 -1.74 -11.88
N ARG A 145 6.69 -0.56 -12.33
CA ARG A 145 6.54 -0.21 -13.75
C ARG A 145 7.75 0.58 -14.24
N THR A 146 8.22 1.52 -13.44
CA THR A 146 9.40 2.35 -13.75
C THR A 146 10.19 2.68 -12.50
N ILE A 147 11.50 2.78 -12.65
CA ILE A 147 12.43 3.26 -11.62
C ILE A 147 13.18 4.44 -12.22
N ASN A 148 12.96 5.63 -11.66
CA ASN A 148 13.54 6.88 -12.16
C ASN A 148 14.81 7.28 -11.39
N CYS A 149 14.84 6.97 -10.09
CA CYS A 149 15.96 7.28 -9.18
C CYS A 149 15.89 6.42 -7.91
N LYS A 150 16.96 6.42 -7.11
CA LYS A 150 17.04 5.68 -5.84
C LYS A 150 17.01 6.62 -4.64
N CYS A 151 16.42 6.18 -3.54
CA CYS A 151 16.44 6.96 -2.29
C CYS A 151 17.81 6.91 -1.61
N PRO A 152 18.22 7.99 -0.93
CA PRO A 152 19.46 8.01 -0.18
C PRO A 152 19.44 6.96 0.94
N GLN A 153 20.60 6.34 1.18
CA GLN A 153 20.84 5.41 2.30
C GLN A 153 19.82 4.24 2.41
N ASN A 154 19.24 3.80 1.29
CA ASN A 154 18.19 2.78 1.29
C ASN A 154 17.01 3.14 2.20
N ALA A 155 16.66 4.43 2.29
CA ALA A 155 15.47 4.86 3.00
C ALA A 155 14.20 4.33 2.30
N PRO A 156 13.17 3.93 3.06
CA PRO A 156 11.93 3.47 2.47
C PRO A 156 11.19 4.65 1.82
N MET A 157 10.69 4.42 0.61
CA MET A 157 9.92 5.40 -0.13
C MET A 157 8.57 5.70 0.55
N ARG A 158 7.92 6.78 0.13
CA ARG A 158 6.59 7.21 0.56
C ARG A 158 5.63 7.18 -0.60
N THR A 159 4.43 6.65 -0.39
CA THR A 159 3.35 6.77 -1.38
C THR A 159 2.96 8.24 -1.50
N LYS A 160 3.10 8.85 -2.68
CA LYS A 160 2.63 10.22 -2.96
C LYS A 160 1.25 10.21 -3.60
N ILE A 161 1.03 9.38 -4.62
CA ILE A 161 -0.25 9.26 -5.31
C ILE A 161 -0.63 7.79 -5.41
N THR A 162 -1.92 7.49 -5.28
CA THR A 162 -2.54 6.21 -5.60
C THR A 162 -3.75 6.47 -6.46
N TYR A 163 -3.83 5.84 -7.64
CA TYR A 163 -4.97 5.99 -8.53
C TYR A 163 -5.33 4.69 -9.21
N MET A 164 -6.57 4.58 -9.66
CA MET A 164 -7.03 3.43 -10.44
C MET A 164 -6.95 3.76 -11.93
N GLU A 165 -6.10 3.03 -12.63
CA GLU A 165 -5.93 3.09 -14.09
C GLU A 165 -6.80 2.01 -14.75
N ASN A 166 -7.47 2.35 -15.84
CA ASN A 166 -8.31 1.44 -16.63
C ASN A 166 -9.39 0.66 -15.84
N THR A 167 -9.81 1.14 -14.66
CA THR A 167 -10.85 0.56 -13.79
C THR A 167 -10.54 -0.78 -13.11
N TRP A 168 -9.31 -1.29 -13.22
CA TRP A 168 -8.94 -2.57 -12.58
C TRP A 168 -7.52 -2.61 -12.00
N ARG A 169 -6.66 -1.65 -12.33
CA ARG A 169 -5.26 -1.61 -11.88
C ARG A 169 -5.01 -0.44 -10.95
N PHE A 170 -4.47 -0.68 -9.77
CA PHE A 170 -3.97 0.40 -8.92
C PHE A 170 -2.54 0.73 -9.31
N VAL A 171 -2.27 2.02 -9.44
CA VAL A 171 -0.94 2.58 -9.68
C VAL A 171 -0.58 3.45 -8.49
N LYS A 172 0.67 3.34 -8.02
CA LYS A 172 1.22 4.17 -6.95
C LYS A 172 2.49 4.87 -7.39
N ASP A 173 2.52 6.17 -7.21
CA ASP A 173 3.74 6.97 -7.36
C ASP A 173 4.45 7.04 -6.01
N LEU A 174 5.68 6.56 -5.98
CA LEU A 174 6.51 6.52 -4.79
C LEU A 174 7.60 7.60 -4.88
N VAL A 175 7.82 8.31 -3.78
CA VAL A 175 8.84 9.37 -3.66
C VAL A 175 9.77 9.08 -2.49
N CYS A 176 10.96 9.68 -2.48
CA CYS A 176 11.88 9.54 -1.36
C CYS A 176 11.60 10.54 -0.24
N GLU A 177 11.14 11.73 -0.59
CA GLU A 177 10.88 12.82 0.34
C GLU A 177 9.45 13.33 0.14
N MET A 178 8.80 13.61 1.28
CA MET A 178 7.52 14.29 1.37
C MET A 178 7.71 15.50 2.29
N PRO A 179 7.05 16.63 2.02
CA PRO A 179 7.16 17.79 2.88
C PRO A 179 6.47 17.49 4.22
N MET A 180 6.92 18.12 5.30
CA MET A 180 6.25 18.01 6.60
C MET A 180 5.04 18.94 6.63
N CYS A 181 3.91 18.47 7.18
CA CYS A 181 2.71 19.29 7.29
C CYS A 181 2.93 20.48 8.23
N ASN A 182 2.56 21.69 7.80
CA ASN A 182 2.67 22.89 8.60
C ASN A 182 1.57 22.96 9.69
N MET A 183 1.93 22.70 10.93
CA MET A 183 0.98 22.71 12.06
C MET A 183 0.59 24.12 12.53
N ASN A 184 1.31 25.16 12.08
CA ASN A 184 1.11 26.53 12.58
C ASN A 184 0.07 27.31 11.77
N GLU A 185 -0.50 26.72 10.70
CA GLU A 185 -1.56 27.35 9.90
C GLU A 185 -2.82 27.55 10.75
N SER A 186 -3.08 28.79 11.13
CA SER A 186 -3.77 29.17 12.38
C SER A 186 -5.30 29.16 12.29
N SER A 187 -5.89 28.32 11.43
CA SER A 187 -7.36 28.30 11.27
C SER A 187 -7.98 26.93 11.07
N ARG A 188 -7.23 25.91 10.63
CA ARG A 188 -7.70 24.52 10.45
C ARG A 188 -6.55 23.54 10.61
N SER A 189 -6.83 22.32 11.09
CA SER A 189 -5.85 21.23 11.10
C SER A 189 -5.25 21.04 9.69
N PRO A 190 -3.92 20.91 9.54
CA PRO A 190 -3.30 20.92 8.22
C PRO A 190 -3.70 19.70 7.42
N ARG A 191 -3.90 19.91 6.11
CA ARG A 191 -4.34 18.87 5.19
C ARG A 191 -3.15 17.99 4.80
N CYS A 192 -3.20 16.73 5.17
CA CYS A 192 -2.16 15.74 4.85
C CYS A 192 -2.51 14.89 3.62
N LYS A 193 -3.78 14.88 3.21
CA LYS A 193 -4.26 14.02 2.13
C LYS A 193 -5.39 14.70 1.37
N LYS A 194 -5.47 14.42 0.07
CA LYS A 194 -6.57 14.76 -0.81
C LYS A 194 -7.06 13.50 -1.51
N ILE A 195 -8.37 13.30 -1.57
CA ILE A 195 -8.99 12.24 -2.36
C ILE A 195 -9.89 12.93 -3.38
N THR A 196 -9.60 12.72 -4.67
CA THR A 196 -10.42 13.24 -5.77
C THR A 196 -11.15 12.08 -6.43
N ARG A 197 -12.47 12.21 -6.56
CA ARG A 197 -13.33 11.31 -7.33
C ARG A 197 -13.59 11.91 -8.70
N ARG A 198 -13.47 11.09 -9.74
CA ARG A 198 -13.85 11.47 -11.10
C ARG A 198 -14.93 10.51 -11.59
N SER A 199 -16.06 11.07 -12.05
CA SER A 199 -17.11 10.29 -12.69
C SER A 199 -16.61 9.75 -14.04
N LEU A 200 -16.87 8.47 -14.27
CA LEU A 200 -16.66 7.78 -15.53
C LEU A 200 -18.02 7.32 -16.06
N ARG A 201 -18.11 7.02 -17.36
CA ARG A 201 -19.35 6.50 -17.97
C ARG A 201 -19.89 5.21 -17.30
N ARG A 202 -19.05 4.48 -16.55
CA ARG A 202 -19.40 3.26 -15.82
C ARG A 202 -18.87 3.28 -14.37
N GLY A 203 -19.18 4.34 -13.62
CA GLY A 203 -18.88 4.43 -12.18
C GLY A 203 -17.95 5.60 -11.84
N PHE A 204 -17.07 5.41 -10.85
CA PHE A 204 -16.14 6.44 -10.39
C PHE A 204 -14.73 5.89 -10.29
N THR A 205 -13.73 6.68 -10.66
CA THR A 205 -12.34 6.44 -10.27
C THR A 205 -11.96 7.38 -9.13
N SER A 206 -11.12 6.91 -8.22
CA SER A 206 -10.63 7.69 -7.08
C SER A 206 -9.11 7.82 -7.16
N THR A 207 -8.62 9.04 -7.00
CA THR A 207 -7.21 9.36 -6.85
C THR A 207 -6.96 9.82 -5.43
N SER A 208 -6.03 9.19 -4.74
CA SER A 208 -5.62 9.50 -3.38
C SER A 208 -4.22 10.10 -3.44
N THR A 209 -4.07 11.37 -3.07
CA THR A 209 -2.82 12.10 -3.04
C THR A 209 -2.44 12.42 -1.60
N ASN A 210 -1.28 11.97 -1.15
CA ASN A 210 -0.67 12.43 0.09
C ASN A 210 0.02 13.77 -0.21
N LEU A 211 -0.25 14.78 0.61
CA LEU A 211 0.22 16.16 0.43
C LEU A 211 1.47 16.43 1.26
N CYS A 212 1.54 15.86 2.45
CA CYS A 212 2.63 16.03 3.39
C CYS A 212 2.60 14.92 4.45
N ASP A 213 3.74 14.67 5.09
CA ASP A 213 3.82 13.78 6.26
C ASP A 213 3.44 14.55 7.53
N CYS A 214 2.52 13.98 8.31
CA CYS A 214 2.16 14.54 9.61
C CYS A 214 3.36 14.43 10.58
N PRO A 215 3.59 15.45 11.42
CA PRO A 215 4.66 15.41 12.42
C PRO A 215 4.41 14.34 13.48
N ARG A 216 5.46 14.05 14.25
CA ARG A 216 5.41 13.10 15.36
C ARG A 216 4.23 13.41 16.29
N ASN A 217 3.53 12.37 16.74
CA ASN A 217 2.31 12.44 17.56
C ASN A 217 1.04 12.91 16.83
N TYR A 218 1.09 13.06 15.51
CA TYR A 218 -0.09 13.31 14.67
C TYR A 218 -0.25 12.19 13.65
N GLU A 219 -1.50 11.84 13.35
CA GLU A 219 -1.84 10.91 12.28
C GLU A 219 -2.70 11.61 11.22
N CYS A 220 -2.51 11.20 9.97
CA CYS A 220 -3.34 11.68 8.88
C CYS A 220 -4.69 10.97 8.88
N VAL A 221 -5.73 11.64 9.38
CA VAL A 221 -7.09 11.10 9.43
C VAL A 221 -7.85 11.59 8.21
N GLY A 222 -8.17 10.66 7.31
CA GLY A 222 -8.99 10.92 6.13
C GLY A 222 -10.47 10.98 6.47
N GLU A 223 -11.18 11.97 5.94
CA GLU A 223 -12.65 11.90 5.89
C GLU A 223 -13.07 10.85 4.85
N THR A 224 -14.00 9.98 5.25
CA THR A 224 -14.62 9.02 4.32
C THR A 224 -15.29 9.80 3.19
N PRO A 225 -15.02 9.48 1.92
CA PRO A 225 -15.70 10.11 0.80
C PRO A 225 -17.22 9.96 0.96
N ASN A 226 -17.95 11.05 1.09
CA ASN A 226 -19.40 11.01 0.95
C ASN A 226 -19.74 10.93 -0.54
N ASP A 227 -20.87 10.32 -0.89
CA ASP A 227 -21.27 10.10 -2.29
C ASP A 227 -21.57 11.40 -3.04
N GLN A 228 -21.68 12.52 -2.33
CA GLN A 228 -21.94 13.85 -2.90
C GLN A 228 -20.67 14.70 -3.10
N THR A 229 -19.52 14.28 -2.58
CA THR A 229 -18.28 15.10 -2.60
C THR A 229 -17.27 14.56 -3.60
N PHE A 230 -16.92 15.39 -4.60
CA PHE A 230 -15.87 15.09 -5.59
C PHE A 230 -14.46 15.21 -5.00
N GLU A 231 -14.30 15.95 -3.91
CA GLU A 231 -13.04 16.07 -3.19
C GLU A 231 -13.26 15.92 -1.70
N THR A 232 -12.48 15.04 -1.07
CA THR A 232 -12.36 14.96 0.39
C THR A 232 -10.93 15.13 0.83
N PHE A 233 -10.73 15.60 2.07
CA PHE A 233 -9.42 15.88 2.62
C PHE A 233 -9.18 15.07 3.88
N GLY A 234 -7.93 14.67 4.07
CA GLY A 234 -7.46 14.19 5.36
C GLY A 234 -6.71 15.31 6.09
N THR A 235 -6.81 15.32 7.41
CA THR A 235 -6.13 16.30 8.26
C THR A 235 -5.24 15.62 9.28
N CYS A 236 -4.13 16.26 9.65
CA CYS A 236 -3.31 15.79 10.76
C CYS A 236 -4.06 16.01 12.07
N GLN A 237 -4.35 14.92 12.78
CA GLN A 237 -4.98 14.95 14.08
C GLN A 237 -4.05 14.36 15.13
N ARG A 238 -4.05 14.96 16.32
CA ARG A 238 -3.22 14.47 17.43
C ARG A 238 -3.70 13.08 17.84
N ILE A 239 -2.76 12.16 17.96
CA ILE A 239 -3.02 10.79 18.39
C ILE A 239 -3.57 10.84 19.81
N ARG A 240 -4.80 10.37 20.00
CA ARG A 240 -5.37 10.14 21.33
C ARG A 240 -5.03 8.70 21.71
N ASN A 241 -4.07 8.51 22.60
CA ASN A 241 -3.84 7.20 23.21
C ASN A 241 -5.13 6.83 23.95
N LYS A 242 -5.80 5.78 23.49
CA LYS A 242 -6.91 5.13 24.20
C LYS A 242 -6.36 3.93 24.95
#